data_AF-A0A2Z2MJM5-F1
#
_entry.id   AF-A0A2Z2MJM5-F1
#
_cell.length_a   1.000
_cell.length_b   1.000
_cell.length_c   1.000
_cell.angle_alpha   90.00
_cell.angle_beta   90.00
_cell.angle_gamma   90.00
#
_symmetry.space_group_name_H-M   'P 1'
#
loop_
_entity.id
_entity.type
_entity.pdbx_description
1 polymer ?
#
loop_
_entity_poly.entity_id
_entity_poly.type
_entity_poly.pdbx_seq_one_letter_code
_entity_poly.pdbx_strand_id
1 'polypeptide(L)'
;MDIRLVIFDLDGTLVGAPRSFAEIKEELKKRLLEMGISEDLIGDLTPMYESLIRISKETGIDFKELHSIQVELEVDRMKESFLFDGVRDVLDDLKKWGIKLALVTRSSREAALIALERNGISNYFDLIVAREDVPPKDLKPEPGQIKKALQDLGIPPEKTLVVGDHGYDVIAAGKAGTLSVLITSHDSGRMSFAVESEPNFEVATISDLRDLLKRLYSTYVVVPAYNEEKTIGKVLEDLLRYFKREEIVVVNDGSRDKTQEIARSYGVHVLTHLVNRGLGGALGTGLSYAVRKGAELVVTFDADGQHLISDALRVMKPVAEGKADFAVGSRLKGDVSEMPFVKKFGNFVLDAITALFAHKYVSDSQSGLRCFNKSCASRIKITCDRYAVSSEIIIEAAKKGCRIVEVPIKAVYTEYSMKKGTNVLEGVKIALNLLFDKVR
;
A
#
# COMPACT_ATOMS: atom_id res chain seq x y z
N MET A 1 -8.25 0.97 6.90
CA MET A 1 -7.41 -0.25 6.87
C MET A 1 -7.14 -0.69 8.29
N ASP A 2 -7.07 -2.00 8.53
CA ASP A 2 -6.80 -2.59 9.85
C ASP A 2 -5.29 -2.69 10.13
N ILE A 3 -4.59 -1.56 10.03
CA ILE A 3 -3.16 -1.47 10.40
C ILE A 3 -3.07 -1.49 11.93
N ARG A 4 -2.31 -2.46 12.45
CA ARG A 4 -2.13 -2.68 13.90
C ARG A 4 -0.68 -2.55 14.35
N LEU A 5 0.26 -2.62 13.42
CA LEU A 5 1.69 -2.44 13.64
C LEU A 5 2.27 -1.52 12.57
N VAL A 6 3.08 -0.55 13.00
CA VAL A 6 3.99 0.17 12.12
C VAL A 6 5.42 -0.15 12.55
N ILE A 7 6.20 -0.65 11.61
CA ILE A 7 7.62 -0.92 11.77
C ILE A 7 8.39 0.19 11.06
N PHE A 8 9.24 0.90 11.78
CA PHE A 8 10.10 1.92 11.21
C PHE A 8 11.54 1.40 11.05
N ASP A 9 12.20 1.76 9.95
CA ASP A 9 13.65 1.91 9.97
C ASP A 9 14.05 3.13 10.81
N LEU A 10 15.30 3.18 11.25
CA LEU A 10 15.82 4.26 12.09
C LEU A 10 16.48 5.35 11.26
N ASP A 11 17.53 4.99 10.54
CA ASP A 11 18.52 5.88 9.95
C ASP A 11 18.05 6.33 8.58
N GLY A 12 17.85 7.64 8.37
CA GLY A 12 17.30 8.14 7.10
C GLY A 12 15.76 8.09 7.04
N THR A 13 15.12 7.43 8.00
CA THR A 13 13.66 7.39 8.15
C THR A 13 13.17 8.25 9.33
N LEU A 14 13.67 8.00 10.55
CA LEU A 14 13.27 8.73 11.76
C LEU A 14 14.31 9.76 12.18
N VAL A 15 15.59 9.40 12.05
CA VAL A 15 16.72 10.24 12.49
C VAL A 15 17.69 10.47 11.34
N GLY A 16 18.23 11.69 11.30
CA GLY A 16 19.42 12.04 10.53
C GLY A 16 20.63 12.19 11.44
N ALA A 17 21.82 12.22 10.85
CA ALA A 17 23.05 12.57 11.55
C ALA A 17 23.93 13.47 10.67
N PRO A 18 24.71 14.41 11.25
CA PRO A 18 25.58 15.30 10.49
C PRO A 18 26.63 14.55 9.67
N ARG A 19 27.24 13.51 10.27
CA ARG A 19 28.21 12.65 9.59
C ARG A 19 27.51 11.68 8.64
N SER A 20 27.94 11.67 7.39
CA SER A 20 27.44 10.77 6.35
C SER A 20 27.93 9.33 6.55
N PHE A 21 27.24 8.36 5.96
CA PHE A 21 27.69 6.97 5.93
C PHE A 21 29.02 6.78 5.17
N ALA A 22 29.30 7.64 4.19
CA ALA A 22 30.56 7.62 3.46
C ALA A 22 31.74 7.98 4.40
N GLU A 23 31.58 9.01 5.23
CA GLU A 23 32.61 9.38 6.22
C GLU A 23 32.86 8.27 7.24
N ILE A 24 31.80 7.61 7.73
CA ILE A 24 31.93 6.47 8.64
C ILE A 24 32.69 5.31 7.98
N LYS A 25 32.39 5.05 6.71
CA LYS A 25 33.06 4.00 5.94
C LYS A 25 34.53 4.30 5.70
N GLU A 26 34.88 5.54 5.36
CA GLU A 26 36.27 5.96 5.17
C GLU A 26 37.08 5.87 6.47
N GLU A 27 36.50 6.29 7.59
CA GLU A 27 37.15 6.16 8.89
C GLU A 27 37.31 4.68 9.27
N LEU A 28 36.30 3.83 9.03
CA LEU A 28 36.41 2.39 9.26
C LEU A 28 37.53 1.78 8.38
N LYS A 29 37.57 2.12 7.09
CA LYS A 29 38.63 1.67 6.18
C LYS A 29 40.02 2.08 6.70
N LYS A 30 40.18 3.32 7.15
CA LYS A 30 41.44 3.82 7.73
C LYS A 30 41.86 3.00 8.96
N ARG A 31 40.94 2.74 9.89
CA ARG A 31 41.22 1.94 11.09
C ARG A 31 41.62 0.50 10.74
N LEU A 32 40.97 -0.10 9.74
CA LEU A 32 41.31 -1.45 9.27
C LEU A 32 42.70 -1.50 8.62
N LEU A 33 43.08 -0.47 7.85
CA LEU A 33 44.44 -0.34 7.28
C LEU A 33 45.50 -0.20 8.38
N GLU A 34 45.22 0.57 9.43
CA GLU A 34 46.11 0.72 10.60
C GLU A 34 46.32 -0.61 11.35
N MET A 35 45.35 -1.54 11.28
CA MET A 35 45.48 -2.90 11.80
C MET A 35 46.29 -3.84 10.89
N GLY A 36 46.78 -3.34 9.75
CA GLY A 36 47.57 -4.12 8.79
C GLY A 36 46.74 -4.96 7.80
N ILE A 37 45.44 -4.70 7.69
CA ILE A 37 44.56 -5.37 6.72
C ILE A 37 44.75 -4.72 5.35
N SER A 38 44.97 -5.51 4.29
CA SER A 38 45.24 -4.97 2.95
C SER A 38 44.02 -4.28 2.34
N GLU A 39 44.27 -3.27 1.51
CA GLU A 39 43.23 -2.52 0.81
C GLU A 39 42.35 -3.42 -0.09
N ASP A 40 42.97 -4.40 -0.76
CA ASP A 40 42.27 -5.38 -1.60
C ASP A 40 41.21 -6.17 -0.82
N LEU A 41 41.51 -6.52 0.44
CA LEU A 41 40.61 -7.29 1.28
C LEU A 41 39.47 -6.45 1.86
N ILE A 42 39.78 -5.19 2.20
CA ILE A 42 38.80 -4.23 2.70
C ILE A 42 37.75 -3.92 1.61
N GLY A 43 38.21 -3.65 0.39
CA GLY A 43 37.34 -3.29 -0.73
C GLY A 43 36.53 -2.01 -0.45
N ASP A 44 35.25 -2.04 -0.79
CA ASP A 44 34.34 -0.88 -0.68
C ASP A 44 33.47 -0.89 0.59
N LEU A 45 33.61 -1.91 1.45
CA LEU A 45 32.81 -2.09 2.67
C LEU A 45 31.29 -1.94 2.47
N THR A 46 30.74 -2.46 1.36
CA THR A 46 29.30 -2.42 1.09
C THR A 46 28.67 -3.83 1.09
N PRO A 47 27.86 -4.19 2.10
CA PRO A 47 27.63 -3.50 3.37
C PRO A 47 28.72 -3.77 4.42
N MET A 48 28.98 -2.80 5.32
CA MET A 48 30.11 -2.81 6.25
C MET A 48 30.17 -4.08 7.12
N TYR A 49 29.04 -4.45 7.76
CA TYR A 49 28.99 -5.55 8.72
C TYR A 49 29.35 -6.90 8.07
N GLU A 50 28.76 -7.21 6.92
CA GLU A 50 29.05 -8.41 6.16
C GLU A 50 30.50 -8.42 5.63
N SER A 51 31.04 -7.26 5.24
CA SER A 51 32.45 -7.14 4.89
C SER A 51 33.37 -7.46 6.07
N LEU A 52 33.06 -7.00 7.30
CA LEU A 52 33.85 -7.34 8.49
C LEU A 52 33.81 -8.84 8.81
N ILE A 53 32.68 -9.51 8.60
CA ILE A 53 32.59 -10.97 8.75
C ILE A 53 33.52 -11.68 7.76
N ARG A 54 33.56 -11.21 6.50
CA ARG A 54 34.49 -11.75 5.48
C ARG A 54 35.94 -11.52 5.88
N ILE A 55 36.29 -10.29 6.23
CA ILE A 55 37.64 -9.90 6.64
C ILE A 55 38.12 -10.76 7.81
N SER A 56 37.30 -10.91 8.86
CA SER A 56 37.64 -11.78 10.01
C SER A 56 37.97 -13.22 9.59
N LYS A 57 37.19 -13.80 8.66
CA LYS A 57 37.43 -15.16 8.17
C LYS A 57 38.73 -15.29 7.37
N GLU A 58 39.09 -14.27 6.61
CA GLU A 58 40.27 -14.30 5.72
C GLU A 58 41.57 -13.92 6.44
N THR A 59 41.52 -13.03 7.43
CA THR A 59 42.71 -12.62 8.21
C THR A 59 42.92 -13.45 9.47
N GLY A 60 41.87 -14.09 9.99
CA GLY A 60 41.87 -14.73 11.31
C GLY A 60 41.75 -13.75 12.49
N ILE A 61 41.61 -12.44 12.24
CA ILE A 61 41.33 -11.43 13.28
C ILE A 61 39.94 -11.70 13.86
N ASP A 62 39.78 -11.58 15.19
CA ASP A 62 38.49 -11.80 15.85
C ASP A 62 37.45 -10.82 15.30
N PHE A 63 36.32 -11.36 14.85
CA PHE A 63 35.21 -10.56 14.35
C PHE A 63 34.74 -9.53 15.38
N LYS A 64 34.77 -9.85 16.68
CA LYS A 64 34.36 -8.92 17.73
C LYS A 64 35.23 -7.67 17.79
N GLU A 65 36.53 -7.83 17.55
CA GLU A 65 37.48 -6.70 17.51
C GLU A 65 37.13 -5.77 16.35
N LEU A 66 37.00 -6.32 15.13
CA LEU A 66 36.61 -5.54 13.95
C LEU A 66 35.23 -4.87 14.12
N HIS A 67 34.26 -5.62 14.66
CA HIS A 67 32.90 -5.16 14.84
C HIS A 67 32.80 -4.04 15.87
N SER A 68 33.60 -4.08 16.94
CA SER A 68 33.64 -3.02 17.95
C SER A 68 34.01 -1.65 17.37
N ILE A 69 34.93 -1.61 16.38
CA ILE A 69 35.30 -0.36 15.69
C ILE A 69 34.09 0.19 14.92
N GLN A 70 33.35 -0.67 14.21
CA GLN A 70 32.13 -0.24 13.52
C GLN A 70 31.08 0.29 14.51
N VAL A 71 30.87 -0.41 15.63
CA VAL A 71 29.91 0.03 16.66
C VAL A 71 30.32 1.37 17.26
N GLU A 72 31.59 1.58 17.58
CA GLU A 72 32.10 2.86 18.09
C GLU A 72 31.79 4.01 17.13
N LEU A 73 32.05 3.82 15.83
CA LEU A 73 31.77 4.82 14.81
C LEU A 73 30.27 5.08 14.62
N GLU A 74 29.44 4.02 14.63
CA GLU A 74 27.98 4.13 14.58
C GLU A 74 27.44 4.92 15.80
N VAL A 75 27.94 4.61 16.99
CA VAL A 75 27.59 5.28 18.24
C VAL A 75 28.00 6.74 18.22
N ASP A 76 29.22 7.05 17.80
CA ASP A 76 29.72 8.42 17.72
C ASP A 76 28.86 9.26 16.77
N ARG A 77 28.50 8.70 15.61
CA ARG A 77 27.57 9.33 14.67
C ARG A 77 26.21 9.63 15.30
N MET A 78 25.69 8.74 16.15
CA MET A 78 24.36 8.90 16.75
C MET A 78 24.30 9.92 17.89
N LYS A 79 25.42 10.28 18.52
CA LYS A 79 25.44 11.30 19.59
C LYS A 79 24.95 12.66 19.12
N GLU A 80 25.21 13.00 17.86
CA GLU A 80 24.78 14.26 17.22
C GLU A 80 23.56 14.06 16.31
N SER A 81 22.88 12.92 16.41
CA SER A 81 21.66 12.67 15.64
C SER A 81 20.55 13.66 15.97
N PHE A 82 19.67 13.88 14.99
CA PHE A 82 18.49 14.73 15.09
C PHE A 82 17.27 14.05 14.48
N LEU A 83 16.08 14.39 14.96
CA LEU A 83 14.83 13.93 14.36
C LEU A 83 14.52 14.69 13.08
N PHE A 84 14.03 13.97 12.08
CA PHE A 84 13.37 14.62 10.95
C PHE A 84 12.08 15.32 11.39
N ASP A 85 11.75 16.40 10.69
CA ASP A 85 10.56 17.19 10.99
C ASP A 85 9.28 16.37 10.81
N GLY A 86 8.34 16.46 11.76
CA GLY A 86 7.09 15.70 11.75
C GLY A 86 7.16 14.27 12.34
N VAL A 87 8.33 13.73 12.68
CA VAL A 87 8.45 12.38 13.29
C VAL A 87 7.61 12.26 14.56
N ARG A 88 7.74 13.19 15.50
CA ARG A 88 7.02 13.14 16.79
C ARG A 88 5.50 13.15 16.58
N ASP A 89 5.03 13.98 15.67
CA ASP A 89 3.61 14.07 15.32
C ASP A 89 3.05 12.74 14.78
N VAL A 90 3.82 12.05 13.93
CA VAL A 90 3.45 10.73 13.41
C VAL A 90 3.39 9.71 14.54
N LEU A 91 4.43 9.65 15.37
CA LEU A 91 4.50 8.68 16.48
C LEU A 91 3.37 8.93 17.51
N ASP A 92 3.07 10.19 17.82
CA ASP A 92 1.95 10.58 18.69
C ASP A 92 0.60 10.17 18.13
N ASP A 93 0.35 10.42 16.84
CA ASP A 93 -0.91 10.03 16.19
C ASP A 93 -1.08 8.51 16.18
N LEU A 94 -0.02 7.75 15.88
CA LEU A 94 -0.05 6.28 15.91
C LEU A 94 -0.33 5.73 17.33
N LYS A 95 0.31 6.30 18.37
CA LYS A 95 0.01 5.94 19.76
C LYS A 95 -1.43 6.25 20.15
N LYS A 96 -1.96 7.43 19.76
CA LYS A 96 -3.36 7.81 19.99
C LYS A 96 -4.34 6.85 19.31
N TRP A 97 -3.98 6.29 18.15
CA TRP A 97 -4.78 5.29 17.46
C TRP A 97 -4.61 3.87 18.01
N GLY A 98 -3.77 3.68 19.04
CA GLY A 98 -3.53 2.38 19.65
C GLY A 98 -2.72 1.42 18.77
N ILE A 99 -1.99 1.95 17.79
CA ILE A 99 -1.16 1.16 16.88
C ILE A 99 0.17 0.84 17.58
N LYS A 100 0.59 -0.43 17.50
CA LYS A 100 1.88 -0.87 18.02
C LYS A 100 3.01 -0.35 17.15
N LEU A 101 4.13 -0.01 17.78
CA LEU A 101 5.29 0.55 17.10
C LEU A 101 6.51 -0.34 17.33
N ALA A 102 7.19 -0.70 16.25
CA ALA A 102 8.47 -1.40 16.33
C ALA A 102 9.55 -0.68 15.52
N LEU A 103 10.79 -0.82 15.96
CA LEU A 103 11.96 -0.38 15.21
C LEU A 103 12.69 -1.59 14.65
N VAL A 104 13.00 -1.59 13.36
CA VAL A 104 13.84 -2.60 12.70
C VAL A 104 14.97 -1.88 11.98
N THR A 105 16.21 -2.04 12.44
CA THR A 105 17.38 -1.33 11.90
C THR A 105 18.55 -2.27 11.64
N ARG A 106 19.38 -1.93 10.64
CA ARG A 106 20.68 -2.58 10.38
C ARG A 106 21.82 -2.01 11.22
N SER A 107 21.57 -0.94 11.99
CA SER A 107 22.51 -0.37 12.97
C SER A 107 22.65 -1.27 14.20
N SER A 108 23.77 -1.14 14.90
CA SER A 108 23.92 -1.80 16.21
C SER A 108 22.81 -1.41 17.17
N ARG A 109 22.46 -2.34 18.07
CA ARG A 109 21.57 -2.07 19.19
C ARG A 109 22.02 -0.86 20.01
N GLU A 110 23.31 -0.73 20.27
CA GLU A 110 23.87 0.37 21.05
C GLU A 110 23.64 1.72 20.36
N ALA A 111 24.01 1.85 19.09
CA ALA A 111 23.79 3.07 18.32
C ALA A 111 22.29 3.41 18.22
N ALA A 112 21.44 2.40 18.00
CA ALA A 112 19.99 2.59 17.94
C ALA A 112 19.42 3.15 19.24
N LEU A 113 19.80 2.60 20.40
CA LEU A 113 19.33 3.07 21.70
C LEU A 113 19.80 4.51 21.99
N ILE A 114 21.06 4.83 21.66
CA ILE A 114 21.60 6.19 21.82
C ILE A 114 20.81 7.17 20.95
N ALA A 115 20.52 6.83 19.70
CA ALA A 115 19.72 7.67 18.81
C ALA A 115 18.33 7.92 19.37
N LEU A 116 17.64 6.88 19.87
CA LEU A 116 16.31 7.00 20.44
C LEU A 116 16.29 7.84 21.72
N GLU A 117 17.27 7.68 22.60
CA GLU A 117 17.40 8.43 23.85
C GLU A 117 17.70 9.90 23.57
N ARG A 118 18.72 10.17 22.74
CA ARG A 118 19.13 11.51 22.34
C ARG A 118 17.96 12.32 21.79
N ASN A 119 17.11 11.68 21.01
CA ASN A 119 15.97 12.30 20.34
C ASN A 119 14.67 12.26 21.15
N GLY A 120 14.67 11.61 22.32
CA GLY A 120 13.53 11.54 23.23
C GLY A 120 12.36 10.70 22.69
N ILE A 121 12.64 9.68 21.87
CA ILE A 121 11.62 8.82 21.24
C ILE A 121 11.66 7.36 21.70
N SER A 122 12.50 7.01 22.67
CA SER A 122 12.61 5.64 23.21
C SER A 122 11.28 5.03 23.67
N ASN A 123 10.45 5.82 24.35
CA ASN A 123 9.20 5.34 24.96
C ASN A 123 8.07 5.07 23.95
N TYR A 124 8.27 5.39 22.66
CA TYR A 124 7.26 5.13 21.64
C TYR A 124 7.22 3.66 21.21
N PHE A 125 8.36 2.98 21.20
CA PHE A 125 8.49 1.66 20.61
C PHE A 125 8.16 0.55 21.60
N ASP A 126 7.27 -0.36 21.19
CA ASP A 126 6.94 -1.59 21.90
C ASP A 126 8.02 -2.66 21.71
N LEU A 127 8.78 -2.59 20.61
CA LEU A 127 9.84 -3.55 20.28
C LEU A 127 10.96 -2.88 19.47
N ILE A 128 12.20 -3.27 19.73
CA ILE A 128 13.37 -2.87 18.94
C ILE A 128 14.11 -4.14 18.48
N VAL A 129 14.22 -4.32 17.17
CA VAL A 129 14.98 -5.38 16.51
C VAL A 129 16.15 -4.73 15.76
N ALA A 130 17.30 -4.70 16.40
CA ALA A 130 18.57 -4.25 15.86
C ALA A 130 19.27 -5.38 15.06
N ARG A 131 20.45 -5.07 14.54
CA ARG A 131 21.27 -5.98 13.76
C ARG A 131 21.60 -7.28 14.49
N GLU A 132 21.91 -7.21 15.77
CA GLU A 132 22.40 -8.35 16.55
C GLU A 132 21.30 -9.36 16.93
N ASP A 133 20.02 -9.01 16.74
CA ASP A 133 18.89 -9.85 17.17
C ASP A 133 18.52 -10.97 16.20
N VAL A 134 19.16 -10.99 15.03
CA VAL A 134 19.00 -12.05 14.03
C VAL A 134 20.36 -12.44 13.45
N PRO A 135 20.49 -13.66 12.88
CA PRO A 135 21.69 -14.04 12.15
C PRO A 135 21.98 -13.08 10.97
N PRO A 136 23.25 -12.90 10.55
CA PRO A 136 23.60 -11.99 9.46
C PRO A 136 22.85 -12.23 8.15
N LYS A 137 22.58 -13.51 7.83
CA LYS A 137 21.82 -13.93 6.64
C LYS A 137 20.34 -13.51 6.65
N ASP A 138 19.83 -13.09 7.81
CA ASP A 138 18.42 -12.78 8.06
C ASP A 138 18.20 -11.24 8.20
N LEU A 139 19.24 -10.44 8.00
CA LEU A 139 19.18 -8.98 7.96
C LEU A 139 18.51 -8.46 6.68
N LYS A 140 17.85 -7.30 6.75
CA LYS A 140 17.29 -6.63 5.56
C LYS A 140 18.35 -6.53 4.44
N PRO A 141 18.08 -6.93 3.19
CA PRO A 141 16.78 -7.06 2.56
C PRO A 141 16.07 -8.41 2.79
N GLU A 142 16.63 -9.34 3.56
CA GLU A 142 15.90 -10.53 3.99
C GLU A 142 14.87 -10.18 5.08
N PRO A 143 13.76 -10.95 5.18
CA PRO A 143 12.63 -10.56 6.03
C PRO A 143 12.83 -10.92 7.51
N GLY A 144 14.01 -11.40 7.92
CA GLY A 144 14.21 -12.03 9.23
C GLY A 144 13.92 -11.10 10.41
N GLN A 145 14.44 -9.87 10.38
CA GLN A 145 14.16 -8.87 11.42
C GLN A 145 12.67 -8.51 11.51
N ILE A 146 12.01 -8.37 10.35
CA ILE A 146 10.56 -8.07 10.28
C ILE A 146 9.75 -9.26 10.79
N LYS A 147 10.07 -10.49 10.37
CA LYS A 147 9.40 -11.72 10.84
C LYS A 147 9.54 -11.91 12.34
N LYS A 148 10.72 -11.62 12.90
CA LYS A 148 10.93 -11.60 14.34
C LYS A 148 10.00 -10.60 15.04
N ALA A 149 9.91 -9.37 14.52
CA ALA A 149 9.00 -8.36 15.08
C ALA A 149 7.52 -8.78 15.01
N LEU A 150 7.08 -9.36 13.90
CA LEU A 150 5.72 -9.90 13.73
C LEU A 150 5.42 -11.01 14.74
N GLN A 151 6.38 -11.94 14.92
CA GLN A 151 6.25 -13.05 15.85
C GLN A 151 6.19 -12.57 17.31
N ASP A 152 7.12 -11.72 17.71
CA ASP A 152 7.25 -11.24 19.09
C ASP A 152 6.03 -10.40 19.52
N LEU A 153 5.40 -9.69 18.57
CA LEU A 153 4.18 -8.89 18.81
C LEU A 153 2.87 -9.63 18.53
N GLY A 154 2.92 -10.80 17.89
CA GLY A 154 1.73 -11.58 17.53
C GLY A 154 0.80 -10.88 16.52
N ILE A 155 1.35 -10.07 15.61
CA ILE A 155 0.59 -9.30 14.62
C ILE A 155 0.81 -9.89 13.23
N PRO A 156 -0.25 -10.17 12.45
CA PRO A 156 -0.12 -10.72 11.11
C PRO A 156 0.49 -9.72 10.13
N PRO A 157 1.19 -10.20 9.08
CA PRO A 157 1.88 -9.32 8.14
C PRO A 157 0.94 -8.39 7.38
N GLU A 158 -0.27 -8.83 7.02
CA GLU A 158 -1.27 -8.02 6.28
C GLU A 158 -1.77 -6.80 7.08
N LYS A 159 -1.57 -6.80 8.40
CA LYS A 159 -1.92 -5.72 9.33
C LYS A 159 -0.72 -4.88 9.76
N THR A 160 0.40 -5.04 9.05
CA THR A 160 1.66 -4.40 9.37
C THR A 160 2.13 -3.52 8.21
N LEU A 161 2.54 -2.30 8.54
CA LEU A 161 3.13 -1.35 7.61
C LEU A 161 4.61 -1.14 7.96
N VAL A 162 5.50 -1.38 7.01
CA VAL A 162 6.94 -1.14 7.16
C VAL A 162 7.27 0.19 6.47
N VAL A 163 7.93 1.09 7.18
CA VAL A 163 8.31 2.42 6.70
C VAL A 163 9.82 2.51 6.69
N GLY A 164 10.40 2.84 5.54
CA GLY A 164 11.83 3.02 5.37
C GLY A 164 12.16 4.02 4.27
N ASP A 165 13.40 4.45 4.19
CA ASP A 165 13.94 5.31 3.14
C ASP A 165 14.79 4.55 2.12
N HIS A 166 15.06 3.26 2.36
CA HIS A 166 15.90 2.45 1.49
C HIS A 166 15.14 1.28 0.84
N GLY A 167 15.59 0.85 -0.34
CA GLY A 167 15.01 -0.30 -1.05
C GLY A 167 15.08 -1.61 -0.25
N TYR A 168 15.99 -1.71 0.72
CA TYR A 168 16.10 -2.88 1.61
C TYR A 168 14.85 -3.07 2.46
N ASP A 169 14.24 -1.97 2.91
CA ASP A 169 13.01 -2.00 3.71
C ASP A 169 11.83 -2.51 2.87
N VAL A 170 11.74 -2.02 1.64
CA VAL A 170 10.69 -2.41 0.68
C VAL A 170 10.80 -3.89 0.33
N ILE A 171 12.01 -4.37 0.01
CA ILE A 171 12.23 -5.79 -0.33
C ILE A 171 11.94 -6.70 0.87
N ALA A 172 12.45 -6.34 2.05
CA ALA A 172 12.24 -7.13 3.26
C ALA A 172 10.75 -7.18 3.64
N ALA A 173 10.04 -6.06 3.53
CA ALA A 173 8.60 -5.97 3.74
C ALA A 173 7.82 -6.88 2.78
N GLY A 174 8.12 -6.80 1.48
CA GLY A 174 7.50 -7.65 0.46
C GLY A 174 7.73 -9.14 0.72
N LYS A 175 8.95 -9.54 1.07
CA LYS A 175 9.29 -10.93 1.44
C LYS A 175 8.63 -11.38 2.76
N ALA A 176 8.32 -10.43 3.66
CA ALA A 176 7.59 -10.70 4.89
C ALA A 176 6.06 -10.75 4.68
N GLY A 177 5.56 -10.32 3.51
CA GLY A 177 4.14 -10.21 3.21
C GLY A 177 3.46 -8.98 3.83
N THR A 178 4.25 -8.02 4.34
CA THR A 178 3.74 -6.79 4.93
C THR A 178 3.49 -5.73 3.87
N LEU A 179 2.79 -4.66 4.25
CA LEU A 179 2.73 -3.45 3.44
C LEU A 179 4.02 -2.64 3.62
N SER A 180 4.40 -1.85 2.62
CA SER A 180 5.56 -0.96 2.66
C SER A 180 5.25 0.48 2.27
N VAL A 181 5.92 1.42 2.93
CA VAL A 181 6.03 2.83 2.54
C VAL A 181 7.48 3.19 2.36
N LEU A 182 7.82 3.75 1.20
CA LEU A 182 9.13 4.33 0.94
C LEU A 182 9.08 5.86 1.12
N ILE A 183 9.99 6.40 1.92
CA ILE A 183 10.24 7.85 2.04
C ILE A 183 11.33 8.24 1.03
N THR A 184 11.07 9.20 0.15
CA THR A 184 11.96 9.47 -1.00
C THR A 184 12.82 10.72 -0.88
N SER A 185 12.56 11.63 0.08
CA SER A 185 13.28 12.92 0.18
C SER A 185 14.69 12.81 0.75
N HIS A 186 15.02 11.70 1.37
CA HIS A 186 16.36 11.45 1.90
C HIS A 186 17.15 10.74 0.81
N ASP A 187 18.32 11.28 0.44
CA ASP A 187 19.13 10.98 -0.77
C ASP A 187 19.48 9.48 -1.02
N SER A 188 19.08 8.58 -0.13
CA SER A 188 19.24 7.13 -0.20
C SER A 188 18.24 6.42 -1.13
N GLY A 189 17.06 7.01 -1.39
CA GLY A 189 15.87 6.25 -1.85
C GLY A 189 15.85 5.70 -3.28
N ARG A 190 16.79 6.07 -4.17
CA ARG A 190 16.84 5.53 -5.54
C ARG A 190 18.19 4.99 -6.00
N MET A 191 19.28 5.28 -5.29
CA MET A 191 20.61 5.26 -5.92
C MET A 191 21.46 4.00 -5.71
N SER A 192 20.97 2.95 -5.07
CA SER A 192 21.82 1.77 -4.77
C SER A 192 21.33 0.43 -5.28
N PHE A 193 20.05 0.26 -5.65
CA PHE A 193 19.59 -0.99 -6.25
C PHE A 193 18.51 -0.70 -7.29
N ALA A 194 18.67 -1.26 -8.49
CA ALA A 194 17.58 -1.41 -9.44
C ALA A 194 16.56 -2.37 -8.84
N VAL A 195 15.70 -1.88 -7.95
CA VAL A 195 14.74 -2.71 -7.21
C VAL A 195 13.55 -2.96 -8.12
N GLU A 196 13.39 -4.21 -8.58
CA GLU A 196 12.16 -4.69 -9.25
C GLU A 196 10.92 -4.67 -8.34
N SER A 197 11.11 -4.47 -7.03
CA SER A 197 10.06 -4.46 -6.01
C SER A 197 9.50 -3.06 -5.78
N GLU A 198 8.33 -2.77 -6.35
CA GLU A 198 7.63 -1.52 -6.08
C GLU A 198 7.03 -1.51 -4.65
N PRO A 199 7.21 -0.42 -3.87
CA PRO A 199 6.55 -0.29 -2.57
C PRO A 199 5.03 -0.12 -2.73
N ASN A 200 4.27 -0.49 -1.70
CA ASN A 200 2.82 -0.30 -1.72
C ASN A 200 2.44 1.19 -1.75
N PHE A 201 3.22 2.03 -1.07
CA PHE A 201 3.05 3.48 -1.06
C PHE A 201 4.40 4.20 -1.05
N GLU A 202 4.42 5.43 -1.54
CA GLU A 202 5.57 6.32 -1.58
C GLU A 202 5.16 7.71 -1.14
N VAL A 203 5.97 8.29 -0.25
CA VAL A 203 5.80 9.65 0.24
C VAL A 203 7.13 10.40 0.13
N ALA A 204 7.07 11.71 -0.08
CA ALA A 204 8.30 12.49 -0.15
C ALA A 204 8.94 12.53 1.24
N THR A 205 8.19 12.97 2.24
CA THR A 205 8.68 13.19 3.61
C THR A 205 7.91 12.39 4.65
N ILE A 206 8.40 12.37 5.89
CA ILE A 206 7.67 11.79 7.02
C ILE A 206 6.43 12.63 7.41
N SER A 207 6.38 13.91 7.05
CA SER A 207 5.16 14.71 7.20
C SER A 207 4.07 14.21 6.26
N ASP A 208 4.43 13.89 5.01
CA ASP A 208 3.50 13.30 4.04
C ASP A 208 3.04 11.89 4.45
N LEU A 209 3.89 11.12 5.17
CA LEU A 209 3.49 9.84 5.77
C LEU A 209 2.31 10.03 6.72
N ARG A 210 2.27 11.11 7.51
CA ARG A 210 1.16 11.39 8.42
C ARG A 210 -0.17 11.49 7.68
N ASP A 211 -0.19 12.19 6.56
CA ASP A 211 -1.37 12.36 5.73
C ASP A 211 -1.79 11.06 5.03
N LEU A 212 -0.81 10.30 4.53
CA LEU A 212 -1.04 8.95 4.01
C LEU A 212 -1.71 8.07 5.08
N LEU A 213 -1.13 8.00 6.28
CA LEU A 213 -1.65 7.21 7.39
C LEU A 213 -3.08 7.58 7.76
N LYS A 214 -3.40 8.89 7.84
CA LYS A 214 -4.77 9.37 8.10
C LYS A 214 -5.75 8.88 7.02
N ARG A 215 -5.36 8.95 5.75
CA ARG A 215 -6.19 8.48 4.62
C ARG A 215 -6.40 6.97 4.70
N LEU A 216 -5.33 6.19 4.93
CA LEU A 216 -5.40 4.73 5.03
C LEU A 216 -6.21 4.27 6.25
N TYR A 217 -6.17 5.02 7.36
CA TYR A 217 -6.91 4.71 8.59
C TYR A 217 -8.43 4.89 8.42
N SER A 218 -8.88 5.67 7.44
CA SER A 218 -10.30 5.90 7.13
C SER A 218 -10.63 5.52 5.69
N THR A 219 -10.33 4.27 5.32
CA THR A 219 -10.68 3.70 4.01
C THR A 219 -11.89 2.80 4.12
N TYR A 220 -12.93 3.06 3.32
CA TYR A 220 -14.10 2.20 3.20
C TYR A 220 -14.07 1.40 1.90
N VAL A 221 -14.47 0.13 1.95
CA VAL A 221 -14.65 -0.73 0.78
C VAL A 221 -16.14 -0.97 0.54
N VAL A 222 -16.63 -0.52 -0.61
CA VAL A 222 -18.01 -0.71 -1.05
C VAL A 222 -18.06 -1.92 -1.96
N VAL A 223 -18.85 -2.92 -1.55
CA VAL A 223 -19.02 -4.20 -2.25
C VAL A 223 -20.46 -4.32 -2.75
N PRO A 224 -20.78 -3.91 -3.98
CA PRO A 224 -22.10 -4.14 -4.55
C PRO A 224 -22.31 -5.64 -4.80
N ALA A 225 -23.45 -6.19 -4.38
CA ALA A 225 -23.73 -7.62 -4.48
C ALA A 225 -25.17 -7.90 -4.92
N TYR A 226 -25.33 -8.79 -5.90
CA TYR A 226 -26.62 -9.31 -6.33
C TYR A 226 -26.51 -10.77 -6.78
N ASN A 227 -27.09 -11.68 -5.99
CA ASN A 227 -27.01 -13.13 -6.18
C ASN A 227 -25.57 -13.64 -6.32
N GLU A 228 -24.74 -13.41 -5.30
CA GLU A 228 -23.32 -13.79 -5.21
C GLU A 228 -23.01 -14.70 -4.02
N GLU A 229 -23.96 -15.56 -3.61
CA GLU A 229 -23.79 -16.47 -2.47
C GLU A 229 -22.54 -17.38 -2.59
N LYS A 230 -22.09 -17.66 -3.81
CA LYS A 230 -20.96 -18.56 -4.09
C LYS A 230 -19.60 -17.89 -3.91
N THR A 231 -19.51 -16.57 -3.99
CA THR A 231 -18.25 -15.83 -4.09
C THR A 231 -18.06 -14.82 -2.97
N ILE A 232 -19.16 -14.24 -2.46
CA ILE A 232 -19.11 -13.15 -1.47
C ILE A 232 -18.31 -13.52 -0.21
N GLY A 233 -18.41 -14.77 0.27
CA GLY A 233 -17.65 -15.22 1.45
C GLY A 233 -16.14 -15.08 1.27
N LYS A 234 -15.60 -15.62 0.17
CA LYS A 234 -14.17 -15.51 -0.16
C LYS A 234 -13.73 -14.06 -0.36
N VAL A 235 -14.54 -13.25 -1.03
CA VAL A 235 -14.26 -11.82 -1.22
C VAL A 235 -14.13 -11.11 0.13
N LEU A 236 -15.05 -11.38 1.06
CA LEU A 236 -15.00 -10.79 2.41
C LEU A 236 -13.81 -11.31 3.22
N GLU A 237 -13.45 -12.59 3.12
CA GLU A 237 -12.25 -13.14 3.76
C GLU A 237 -10.98 -12.41 3.30
N ASP A 238 -10.83 -12.19 2.00
CA ASP A 238 -9.67 -11.50 1.43
C ASP A 238 -9.63 -10.03 1.86
N LEU A 239 -10.77 -9.33 1.86
CA LEU A 239 -10.86 -7.94 2.33
C LEU A 239 -10.55 -7.81 3.84
N LEU A 240 -11.03 -8.74 4.68
CA LEU A 240 -10.86 -8.70 6.13
C LEU A 240 -9.41 -8.94 6.61
N ARG A 241 -8.52 -9.38 5.72
CA ARG A 241 -7.08 -9.42 6.03
C ARG A 241 -6.50 -8.01 6.17
N TYR A 242 -7.03 -7.03 5.42
CA TYR A 242 -6.48 -5.67 5.31
C TYR A 242 -7.41 -4.56 5.84
N PHE A 243 -8.71 -4.80 5.91
CA PHE A 243 -9.71 -3.81 6.32
C PHE A 243 -10.45 -4.23 7.59
N LYS A 244 -10.87 -3.25 8.38
CA LYS A 244 -11.70 -3.50 9.57
C LYS A 244 -13.11 -3.89 9.10
N ARG A 245 -13.86 -4.61 9.94
CA ARG A 245 -15.24 -5.03 9.59
C ARG A 245 -16.15 -3.82 9.33
N GLU A 246 -15.95 -2.76 10.10
CA GLU A 246 -16.69 -1.51 10.07
C GLU A 246 -16.38 -0.67 8.81
N GLU A 247 -15.27 -0.99 8.13
CA GLU A 247 -14.85 -0.33 6.89
C GLU A 247 -15.40 -1.01 5.64
N ILE A 248 -15.91 -2.24 5.75
CA ILE A 248 -16.46 -2.99 4.63
C ILE A 248 -17.98 -2.83 4.60
N VAL A 249 -18.51 -2.40 3.45
CA VAL A 249 -19.92 -2.10 3.24
C VAL A 249 -20.42 -2.91 2.05
N VAL A 250 -21.12 -4.00 2.35
CA VAL A 250 -21.82 -4.78 1.32
C VAL A 250 -23.16 -4.12 1.04
N VAL A 251 -23.42 -3.83 -0.23
CA VAL A 251 -24.73 -3.34 -0.68
C VAL A 251 -25.45 -4.48 -1.39
N ASN A 252 -26.31 -5.18 -0.66
CA ASN A 252 -27.18 -6.23 -1.19
C ASN A 252 -28.32 -5.60 -2.01
N ASP A 253 -28.25 -5.71 -3.32
CA ASP A 253 -29.20 -5.11 -4.27
C ASP A 253 -30.44 -6.00 -4.51
N GLY A 254 -31.06 -6.45 -3.42
CA GLY A 254 -32.28 -7.27 -3.46
C GLY A 254 -32.05 -8.72 -3.91
N SER A 255 -30.94 -9.35 -3.49
CA SER A 255 -30.65 -10.76 -3.81
C SER A 255 -31.76 -11.70 -3.33
N ARG A 256 -31.98 -12.78 -4.08
CA ARG A 256 -32.94 -13.86 -3.78
C ARG A 256 -32.28 -15.11 -3.19
N ASP A 257 -30.96 -15.12 -3.15
CA ASP A 257 -30.12 -16.21 -2.64
C ASP A 257 -29.57 -15.88 -1.24
N LYS A 258 -28.59 -16.66 -0.76
CA LYS A 258 -28.01 -16.46 0.58
C LYS A 258 -26.98 -15.32 0.70
N THR A 259 -26.79 -14.48 -0.34
CA THR A 259 -25.77 -13.40 -0.35
C THR A 259 -25.82 -12.53 0.90
N GLN A 260 -27.01 -12.08 1.30
CA GLN A 260 -27.18 -11.21 2.47
C GLN A 260 -26.86 -11.93 3.79
N GLU A 261 -27.29 -13.18 3.93
CA GLU A 261 -27.06 -13.99 5.13
C GLU A 261 -25.56 -14.22 5.32
N ILE A 262 -24.87 -14.63 4.25
CA ILE A 262 -23.42 -14.84 4.25
C ILE A 262 -22.70 -13.53 4.58
N ALA A 263 -23.03 -12.43 3.90
CA ALA A 263 -22.38 -11.14 4.21
C ALA A 263 -22.54 -10.74 5.68
N ARG A 264 -23.73 -10.93 6.26
CA ARG A 264 -23.99 -10.63 7.68
C ARG A 264 -23.19 -11.52 8.63
N SER A 265 -22.94 -12.79 8.29
CA SER A 265 -22.17 -13.70 9.16
C SER A 265 -20.71 -13.28 9.33
N TYR A 266 -20.14 -12.49 8.42
CA TYR A 266 -18.79 -11.92 8.56
C TYR A 266 -18.73 -10.69 9.48
N GLY A 267 -19.88 -10.15 9.91
CA GLY A 267 -19.97 -8.99 10.80
C GLY A 267 -19.68 -7.65 10.14
N VAL A 268 -19.70 -7.58 8.80
CA VAL A 268 -19.53 -6.33 8.04
C VAL A 268 -20.84 -5.54 7.96
N HIS A 269 -20.79 -4.29 7.51
CA HIS A 269 -22.01 -3.53 7.27
C HIS A 269 -22.73 -4.06 6.01
N VAL A 270 -24.03 -4.33 6.15
CA VAL A 270 -24.87 -4.78 5.03
C VAL A 270 -26.04 -3.83 4.84
N LEU A 271 -26.02 -3.09 3.73
CA LEU A 271 -27.11 -2.24 3.27
C LEU A 271 -27.97 -3.04 2.29
N THR A 272 -29.29 -2.98 2.40
CA THR A 272 -30.18 -3.82 1.58
C THR A 272 -31.19 -2.96 0.86
N HIS A 273 -31.26 -3.11 -0.46
CA HIS A 273 -32.36 -2.58 -1.25
C HIS A 273 -33.54 -3.56 -1.25
N LEU A 274 -34.74 -3.03 -1.09
CA LEU A 274 -35.98 -3.82 -1.15
C LEU A 274 -36.29 -4.34 -2.56
N VAL A 275 -35.84 -3.59 -3.57
CA VAL A 275 -35.95 -3.94 -4.99
C VAL A 275 -34.58 -3.81 -5.64
N ASN A 276 -34.27 -4.64 -6.63
CA ASN A 276 -33.03 -4.52 -7.38
C ASN A 276 -33.00 -3.17 -8.12
N ARG A 277 -32.05 -2.30 -7.74
CA ARG A 277 -31.82 -0.97 -8.32
C ARG A 277 -30.67 -0.98 -9.33
N GLY A 278 -30.01 -2.11 -9.55
CA GLY A 278 -28.86 -2.24 -10.41
C GLY A 278 -27.56 -1.76 -9.75
N LEU A 279 -26.45 -2.05 -10.44
CA LEU A 279 -25.09 -1.74 -9.99
C LEU A 279 -24.92 -0.26 -9.61
N GLY A 280 -25.48 0.67 -10.37
CA GLY A 280 -25.34 2.09 -10.09
C GLY A 280 -26.11 2.53 -8.86
N GLY A 281 -27.31 1.99 -8.65
CA GLY A 281 -28.05 2.20 -7.40
C GLY A 281 -27.29 1.66 -6.18
N ALA A 282 -26.67 0.49 -6.30
CA ALA A 282 -25.87 -0.12 -5.23
C ALA A 282 -24.61 0.70 -4.91
N LEU A 283 -23.85 1.11 -5.95
CA LEU A 283 -22.67 1.96 -5.81
C LEU A 283 -23.02 3.33 -5.20
N GLY A 284 -24.10 3.97 -5.66
CA GLY A 284 -24.54 5.26 -5.13
C GLY A 284 -24.90 5.19 -3.64
N THR A 285 -25.55 4.11 -3.20
CA THR A 285 -25.88 3.87 -1.80
C THR A 285 -24.62 3.64 -0.96
N GLY A 286 -23.70 2.79 -1.44
CA GLY A 286 -22.45 2.51 -0.74
C GLY A 286 -21.53 3.73 -0.62
N LEU A 287 -21.35 4.49 -1.71
CA LEU A 287 -20.59 5.75 -1.71
C LEU A 287 -21.19 6.76 -0.74
N SER A 288 -22.51 6.96 -0.79
CA SER A 288 -23.21 7.87 0.11
C SER A 288 -23.04 7.46 1.58
N TYR A 289 -23.10 6.16 1.88
CA TYR A 289 -22.86 5.65 3.22
C TYR A 289 -21.42 5.92 3.68
N ALA A 290 -20.43 5.56 2.87
CA ALA A 290 -19.01 5.76 3.19
C ALA A 290 -18.69 7.25 3.46
N VAL A 291 -19.17 8.16 2.60
CA VAL A 291 -19.00 9.60 2.78
C VAL A 291 -19.63 10.08 4.09
N ARG A 292 -20.85 9.63 4.43
CA ARG A 292 -21.52 9.97 5.70
C ARG A 292 -20.78 9.45 6.92
N LYS A 293 -20.03 8.35 6.79
CA LYS A 293 -19.17 7.80 7.84
C LYS A 293 -17.81 8.48 7.95
N GLY A 294 -17.53 9.49 7.13
CA GLY A 294 -16.28 10.24 7.18
C GLY A 294 -15.12 9.53 6.49
N ALA A 295 -15.39 8.69 5.49
CA ALA A 295 -14.36 8.05 4.69
C ALA A 295 -13.42 9.10 4.07
N GLU A 296 -12.12 8.91 4.25
CA GLU A 296 -11.08 9.67 3.55
C GLU A 296 -10.79 9.05 2.18
N LEU A 297 -10.91 7.73 2.09
CA LEU A 297 -10.84 6.95 0.85
C LEU A 297 -12.05 6.03 0.72
N VAL A 298 -12.56 5.86 -0.49
CA VAL A 298 -13.57 4.85 -0.82
C VAL A 298 -13.08 3.98 -1.96
N VAL A 299 -13.09 2.68 -1.78
CA VAL A 299 -12.71 1.69 -2.79
C VAL A 299 -13.96 0.92 -3.20
N THR A 300 -14.20 0.71 -4.48
CA THR A 300 -15.25 -0.18 -4.96
C THR A 300 -14.63 -1.53 -5.32
N PHE A 301 -15.27 -2.63 -4.92
CA PHE A 301 -14.75 -3.98 -5.11
C PHE A 301 -15.90 -4.95 -5.43
N ASP A 302 -15.85 -5.61 -6.59
CA ASP A 302 -16.92 -6.48 -7.05
C ASP A 302 -17.04 -7.78 -6.22
N ALA A 303 -18.27 -8.22 -5.99
CA ALA A 303 -18.60 -9.40 -5.17
C ALA A 303 -18.42 -10.75 -5.90
N ASP A 304 -18.09 -10.75 -7.19
CA ASP A 304 -18.02 -11.93 -8.05
C ASP A 304 -16.65 -12.66 -8.01
N GLY A 305 -15.68 -12.10 -7.29
CA GLY A 305 -14.34 -12.64 -7.13
C GLY A 305 -13.39 -12.41 -8.30
N GLN A 306 -13.68 -11.47 -9.21
CA GLN A 306 -12.81 -11.13 -10.34
C GLN A 306 -11.64 -10.21 -9.98
N HIS A 307 -11.68 -9.57 -8.81
CA HIS A 307 -10.66 -8.63 -8.37
C HIS A 307 -9.73 -9.23 -7.32
N LEU A 308 -8.45 -8.87 -7.40
CA LEU A 308 -7.44 -9.22 -6.43
C LEU A 308 -7.27 -8.07 -5.42
N ILE A 309 -7.05 -8.41 -4.16
CA ILE A 309 -6.76 -7.41 -3.12
C ILE A 309 -5.47 -6.63 -3.40
N SER A 310 -4.46 -7.29 -3.99
CA SER A 310 -3.24 -6.63 -4.46
C SER A 310 -3.52 -5.52 -5.47
N ASP A 311 -4.54 -5.71 -6.31
CA ASP A 311 -4.91 -4.73 -7.33
C ASP A 311 -5.66 -3.57 -6.70
N ALA A 312 -6.49 -3.83 -5.68
CA ALA A 312 -7.12 -2.78 -4.90
C ALA A 312 -6.07 -1.88 -4.24
N LEU A 313 -5.03 -2.45 -3.63
CA LEU A 313 -3.92 -1.70 -3.04
C LEU A 313 -3.19 -0.84 -4.10
N ARG A 314 -2.93 -1.39 -5.30
CA ARG A 314 -2.32 -0.63 -6.40
C ARG A 314 -3.21 0.51 -6.90
N VAL A 315 -4.51 0.28 -7.03
CA VAL A 315 -5.50 1.30 -7.42
C VAL A 315 -5.63 2.38 -6.33
N MET A 316 -5.51 2.01 -5.06
CA MET A 316 -5.50 2.94 -3.94
C MET A 316 -4.26 3.85 -3.93
N LYS A 317 -3.08 3.31 -4.24
CA LYS A 317 -1.77 3.99 -4.15
C LYS A 317 -1.79 5.46 -4.59
N PRO A 318 -2.13 5.81 -5.86
CA PRO A 318 -2.06 7.21 -6.30
C PRO A 318 -3.07 8.14 -5.60
N VAL A 319 -4.20 7.62 -5.11
CA VAL A 319 -5.20 8.41 -4.39
C VAL A 319 -4.80 8.59 -2.93
N ALA A 320 -4.29 7.53 -2.29
CA ALA A 320 -3.79 7.56 -0.92
C ALA A 320 -2.57 8.49 -0.79
N GLU A 321 -1.68 8.51 -1.78
CA GLU A 321 -0.53 9.41 -1.88
C GLU A 321 -0.91 10.85 -2.24
N GLY A 322 -2.19 11.15 -2.53
CA GLY A 322 -2.65 12.50 -2.88
C GLY A 322 -2.28 12.95 -4.30
N LYS A 323 -1.73 12.05 -5.12
CA LYS A 323 -1.35 12.30 -6.54
C LYS A 323 -2.58 12.33 -7.46
N ALA A 324 -3.66 11.65 -7.08
CA ALA A 324 -4.92 11.59 -7.80
C ALA A 324 -6.13 11.79 -6.86
N ASP A 325 -7.25 12.21 -7.42
CA ASP A 325 -8.53 12.28 -6.71
C ASP A 325 -9.41 11.06 -6.98
N PHE A 326 -9.18 10.43 -8.14
CA PHE A 326 -9.89 9.24 -8.58
C PHE A 326 -8.93 8.32 -9.36
N ALA A 327 -8.95 7.03 -9.04
CA ALA A 327 -8.21 6.01 -9.75
C ALA A 327 -9.15 4.88 -10.19
N VAL A 328 -8.93 4.38 -11.40
CA VAL A 328 -9.65 3.22 -11.94
C VAL A 328 -8.63 2.15 -12.35
N GLY A 329 -8.91 0.90 -11.99
CA GLY A 329 -8.10 -0.22 -12.43
C GLY A 329 -8.36 -0.50 -13.92
N SER A 330 -7.33 -0.63 -14.74
CA SER A 330 -7.46 -0.97 -16.16
C SER A 330 -6.87 -2.34 -16.47
N ARG A 331 -7.72 -3.26 -16.95
CA ARG A 331 -7.29 -4.58 -17.43
C ARG A 331 -6.58 -4.48 -18.78
N LEU A 332 -6.88 -3.43 -19.56
CA LEU A 332 -6.30 -3.17 -20.88
C LEU A 332 -4.88 -2.60 -20.83
N LYS A 333 -4.48 -2.03 -19.69
CA LYS A 333 -3.08 -1.65 -19.41
C LYS A 333 -2.28 -2.76 -18.72
N GLY A 334 -2.93 -3.87 -18.36
CA GLY A 334 -2.30 -5.07 -17.79
C GLY A 334 -2.06 -6.16 -18.84
N ASP A 335 -1.95 -7.41 -18.40
CA ASP A 335 -1.91 -8.55 -19.32
C ASP A 335 -3.30 -8.81 -19.92
N VAL A 336 -3.41 -8.67 -21.23
CA VAL A 336 -4.64 -8.81 -22.02
C VAL A 336 -4.81 -10.20 -22.63
N SER A 337 -3.92 -11.15 -22.30
CA SER A 337 -3.87 -12.51 -22.86
C SER A 337 -5.16 -13.30 -22.65
N GLU A 338 -5.81 -13.17 -21.49
CA GLU A 338 -7.01 -13.95 -21.14
C GLU A 338 -8.35 -13.26 -21.48
N MET A 339 -8.35 -12.01 -21.96
CA MET A 339 -9.58 -11.26 -22.17
C MET A 339 -10.28 -11.65 -23.49
N PRO A 340 -11.58 -12.05 -23.48
CA PRO A 340 -12.33 -12.39 -24.69
C PRO A 340 -12.43 -11.21 -25.68
N PHE A 341 -12.21 -11.47 -26.97
CA PHE A 341 -12.22 -10.46 -28.04
C PHE A 341 -13.51 -9.64 -28.11
N VAL A 342 -14.67 -10.25 -27.84
CA VAL A 342 -15.98 -9.55 -27.85
C VAL A 342 -16.07 -8.52 -26.71
N LYS A 343 -15.47 -8.80 -25.54
CA LYS A 343 -15.39 -7.84 -24.42
C LYS A 343 -14.42 -6.70 -24.73
N LYS A 344 -13.31 -6.97 -25.42
CA LYS A 344 -12.36 -5.94 -25.89
C LYS A 344 -13.04 -4.90 -26.79
N PHE A 345 -13.87 -5.35 -27.74
CA PHE A 345 -14.58 -4.44 -28.66
C PHE A 345 -15.66 -3.61 -27.96
N GLY A 346 -16.43 -4.22 -27.04
CA GLY A 346 -17.43 -3.49 -26.24
C GLY A 346 -16.83 -2.41 -25.35
N ASN A 347 -15.73 -2.73 -24.66
CA ASN A 347 -15.00 -1.76 -23.87
C ASN A 347 -14.47 -0.63 -24.74
N PHE A 348 -13.84 -0.93 -25.90
CA PHE A 348 -13.34 0.09 -26.82
C PHE A 348 -14.41 1.10 -27.26
N VAL A 349 -15.63 0.64 -27.58
CA VAL A 349 -16.73 1.55 -27.96
C VAL A 349 -17.15 2.43 -26.78
N LEU A 350 -17.28 1.86 -25.58
CA LEU A 350 -17.64 2.60 -24.37
C LEU A 350 -16.53 3.56 -23.92
N ASP A 351 -15.27 3.20 -24.12
CA ASP A 351 -14.09 4.01 -23.84
C ASP A 351 -14.00 5.19 -24.80
N ALA A 352 -14.29 4.98 -26.09
CA ALA A 352 -14.39 6.06 -27.08
C ALA A 352 -15.50 7.06 -26.72
N ILE A 353 -16.67 6.58 -26.28
CA ILE A 353 -17.77 7.46 -25.85
C ILE A 353 -17.39 8.19 -24.56
N THR A 354 -16.79 7.48 -23.59
CA THR A 354 -16.31 8.08 -22.33
C THR A 354 -15.28 9.16 -22.63
N ALA A 355 -14.33 8.91 -23.55
CA ALA A 355 -13.31 9.87 -23.94
C ALA A 355 -13.91 11.13 -24.59
N LEU A 356 -14.95 10.96 -25.42
CA LEU A 356 -15.67 12.07 -26.04
C LEU A 356 -16.32 13.00 -25.00
N PHE A 357 -16.96 12.43 -23.97
CA PHE A 357 -17.70 13.21 -22.97
C PHE A 357 -16.89 13.65 -21.76
N ALA A 358 -15.85 12.90 -21.38
CA ALA A 358 -14.95 13.25 -20.29
C ALA A 358 -13.79 14.16 -20.75
N HIS A 359 -13.65 14.40 -22.06
CA HIS A 359 -12.47 15.02 -22.69
C HIS A 359 -11.14 14.39 -22.23
N LYS A 360 -11.18 13.12 -21.81
CA LYS A 360 -10.06 12.39 -21.26
C LYS A 360 -10.24 10.91 -21.56
N TYR A 361 -9.25 10.32 -22.22
CA TYR A 361 -9.29 8.90 -22.55
C TYR A 361 -9.02 8.06 -21.30
N VAL A 362 -9.93 7.12 -21.02
CA VAL A 362 -9.77 6.07 -20.01
C VAL A 362 -9.91 4.74 -20.74
N SER A 363 -8.87 3.92 -20.66
CA SER A 363 -8.70 2.67 -21.39
C SER A 363 -9.52 1.48 -20.88
N ASP A 364 -10.13 1.55 -19.70
CA ASP A 364 -11.07 0.53 -19.22
C ASP A 364 -12.13 1.17 -18.33
N SER A 365 -13.05 1.90 -18.97
CA SER A 365 -14.10 2.64 -18.26
C SER A 365 -15.02 1.73 -17.43
N GLN A 366 -15.10 0.45 -17.78
CA GLN A 366 -16.03 -0.53 -17.23
C GLN A 366 -15.50 -1.29 -16.00
N SER A 367 -14.26 -1.08 -15.59
CA SER A 367 -13.68 -1.79 -14.44
C SER A 367 -14.37 -1.44 -13.12
N GLY A 368 -14.84 -2.45 -12.38
CA GLY A 368 -15.49 -2.31 -11.08
C GLY A 368 -14.56 -1.83 -9.96
N LEU A 369 -13.25 -2.03 -10.12
CA LEU A 369 -12.23 -1.67 -9.13
C LEU A 369 -11.79 -0.22 -9.27
N ARG A 370 -12.18 0.60 -8.30
CA ARG A 370 -11.93 2.04 -8.30
C ARG A 370 -11.56 2.53 -6.91
N CYS A 371 -10.85 3.65 -6.83
CA CYS A 371 -10.59 4.37 -5.58
C CYS A 371 -10.92 5.85 -5.74
N PHE A 372 -11.57 6.43 -4.74
CA PHE A 372 -11.97 7.83 -4.66
C PHE A 372 -11.39 8.44 -3.39
N ASN A 373 -10.87 9.67 -3.47
CA ASN A 373 -10.72 10.46 -2.25
C ASN A 373 -12.07 11.03 -1.81
N LYS A 374 -12.14 11.48 -0.55
CA LYS A 374 -13.33 12.10 0.06
C LYS A 374 -13.96 13.20 -0.79
N SER A 375 -13.14 14.09 -1.35
CA SER A 375 -13.61 15.21 -2.17
C SER A 375 -14.27 14.72 -3.47
N CYS A 376 -13.71 13.71 -4.11
CA CYS A 376 -14.27 13.10 -5.31
C CYS A 376 -15.57 12.36 -4.98
N ALA A 377 -15.53 11.46 -3.99
CA ALA A 377 -16.67 10.63 -3.58
C ALA A 377 -17.90 11.45 -3.16
N SER A 378 -17.70 12.60 -2.51
CA SER A 378 -18.79 13.49 -2.07
C SER A 378 -19.41 14.34 -3.19
N ARG A 379 -18.69 14.54 -4.30
CA ARG A 379 -19.14 15.40 -5.42
C ARG A 379 -19.78 14.62 -6.56
N ILE A 380 -19.49 13.33 -6.68
CA ILE A 380 -20.06 12.47 -7.72
C ILE A 380 -21.54 12.21 -7.41
N LYS A 381 -22.38 12.44 -8.42
CA LYS A 381 -23.80 12.11 -8.36
C LYS A 381 -24.07 11.01 -9.37
N ILE A 382 -24.40 9.82 -8.86
CA ILE A 382 -24.81 8.69 -9.69
C ILE A 382 -26.32 8.80 -9.93
N THR A 383 -26.71 8.91 -11.19
CA THR A 383 -28.09 8.97 -11.65
C THR A 383 -28.43 7.79 -12.56
N CYS A 384 -27.43 7.05 -13.07
CA CYS A 384 -27.68 5.81 -13.81
C CYS A 384 -27.75 4.64 -12.82
N ASP A 385 -28.88 3.95 -12.81
CA ASP A 385 -29.12 2.82 -11.91
C ASP A 385 -28.41 1.52 -12.37
N ARG A 386 -28.12 1.38 -13.66
CA ARG A 386 -27.62 0.13 -14.27
C ARG A 386 -26.20 0.28 -14.83
N TYR A 387 -25.79 -0.59 -15.76
CA TYR A 387 -24.40 -0.76 -16.21
C TYR A 387 -23.69 0.49 -16.75
N ALA A 388 -24.42 1.50 -17.27
CA ALA A 388 -23.83 2.75 -17.72
C ALA A 388 -23.16 3.58 -16.60
N VAL A 389 -23.39 3.22 -15.33
CA VAL A 389 -22.78 3.88 -14.17
C VAL A 389 -21.25 3.94 -14.24
N SER A 390 -20.63 2.92 -14.81
CA SER A 390 -19.17 2.85 -14.92
C SER A 390 -18.57 4.02 -15.72
N SER A 391 -19.19 4.36 -16.86
CA SER A 391 -18.81 5.51 -17.66
C SER A 391 -19.28 6.82 -17.03
N GLU A 392 -20.47 6.85 -16.41
CA GLU A 392 -20.99 8.02 -15.71
C GLU A 392 -20.04 8.51 -14.62
N ILE A 393 -19.53 7.60 -13.78
CA ILE A 393 -18.61 7.94 -12.68
C ILE A 393 -17.38 8.69 -13.20
N ILE A 394 -16.81 8.23 -14.31
CA ILE A 394 -15.62 8.85 -14.93
C ILE A 394 -15.97 10.22 -15.49
N ILE A 395 -17.10 10.34 -16.19
CA ILE A 395 -17.58 11.60 -16.77
C ILE A 395 -17.86 12.62 -15.66
N GLU A 396 -18.54 12.22 -14.58
CA GLU A 396 -18.81 13.09 -13.44
C GLU A 396 -17.50 13.50 -12.76
N ALA A 397 -16.58 12.57 -12.51
CA ALA A 397 -15.27 12.89 -11.94
C ALA A 397 -14.53 13.94 -12.80
N ALA A 398 -14.56 13.77 -14.13
CA ALA A 398 -13.94 14.72 -15.08
C ALA A 398 -14.65 16.08 -15.06
N LYS A 399 -15.98 16.12 -15.10
CA LYS A 399 -16.79 17.37 -15.00
C LYS A 399 -16.54 18.12 -13.69
N LYS A 400 -16.20 17.42 -12.60
CA LYS A 400 -15.84 18.02 -11.31
C LYS A 400 -14.36 18.40 -11.19
N GLY A 401 -13.58 18.28 -12.28
CA GLY A 401 -12.16 18.65 -12.32
C GLY A 401 -11.26 17.72 -11.50
N CYS A 402 -11.66 16.46 -11.29
CA CYS A 402 -10.85 15.52 -10.52
C CYS A 402 -9.60 15.08 -11.30
N ARG A 403 -8.48 14.90 -10.59
CA ARG A 403 -7.28 14.27 -11.15
C ARG A 403 -7.52 12.76 -11.27
N ILE A 404 -7.84 12.31 -12.47
CA ILE A 404 -8.10 10.89 -12.79
C ILE A 404 -6.82 10.19 -13.26
N VAL A 405 -6.55 8.99 -12.73
CA VAL A 405 -5.48 8.10 -13.18
C VAL A 405 -5.99 6.69 -13.44
N GLU A 406 -5.30 5.97 -14.32
CA GLU A 406 -5.56 4.55 -14.57
C GLU A 406 -4.39 3.73 -14.03
N VAL A 407 -4.72 2.65 -13.32
CA VAL A 407 -3.72 1.74 -12.75
C VAL A 407 -3.88 0.37 -13.40
N PRO A 408 -2.83 -0.24 -13.98
CA PRO A 408 -2.92 -1.58 -14.56
C PRO A 408 -3.42 -2.61 -13.53
N ILE A 409 -4.40 -3.45 -13.87
CA ILE A 409 -4.88 -4.55 -13.00
C ILE A 409 -4.90 -5.89 -13.75
N LYS A 410 -4.88 -6.99 -13.01
CA LYS A 410 -5.04 -8.34 -13.57
C LYS A 410 -6.53 -8.69 -13.61
N ALA A 411 -6.97 -9.33 -14.68
CA ALA A 411 -8.32 -9.87 -14.76
C ALA A 411 -8.29 -11.34 -14.30
N VAL A 412 -9.06 -11.70 -13.27
CA VAL A 412 -9.23 -13.09 -12.87
C VAL A 412 -10.52 -13.62 -13.49
N TYR A 413 -10.42 -14.53 -14.45
CA TYR A 413 -11.59 -15.16 -15.08
C TYR A 413 -11.86 -16.53 -14.47
N THR A 414 -12.96 -16.65 -13.71
CA THR A 414 -13.48 -17.95 -13.25
C THR A 414 -14.56 -18.48 -14.18
N GLU A 415 -14.77 -19.80 -14.25
CA GLU A 415 -15.88 -20.40 -15.03
C GLU A 415 -17.25 -19.80 -14.66
N TYR A 416 -17.45 -19.48 -13.39
CA TYR A 416 -18.65 -18.82 -12.89
C TYR A 416 -18.80 -17.41 -13.48
N SER A 417 -17.72 -16.62 -13.43
CA SER A 417 -17.72 -15.24 -13.92
C SER A 417 -17.79 -15.13 -15.46
N MET A 418 -17.35 -16.17 -16.17
CA MET A 418 -17.44 -16.24 -17.63
C MET A 418 -18.87 -16.54 -18.11
N LYS A 419 -19.67 -17.25 -17.31
CA LYS A 419 -21.09 -17.51 -17.58
C LYS A 419 -21.98 -16.30 -17.27
N LYS A 420 -21.58 -15.44 -16.32
CA LYS A 420 -22.21 -14.12 -16.07
C LYS A 420 -21.58 -13.05 -16.97
N GLY A 421 -22.01 -12.99 -18.23
CA GLY A 421 -21.63 -11.92 -19.17
C GLY A 421 -22.78 -11.59 -20.11
N THR A 422 -23.18 -10.32 -20.16
CA THR A 422 -24.30 -9.86 -21.00
C THR A 422 -23.89 -9.73 -22.46
N ASN A 423 -24.86 -9.84 -23.37
CA ASN A 423 -24.70 -9.55 -24.79
C ASN A 423 -24.19 -8.10 -24.97
N VAL A 424 -22.90 -7.97 -25.30
CA VAL A 424 -22.14 -6.71 -25.34
C VAL A 424 -22.83 -5.62 -26.20
N LEU A 425 -23.51 -6.03 -27.27
CA LEU A 425 -24.21 -5.13 -28.20
C LEU A 425 -25.42 -4.40 -27.58
N GLU A 426 -26.18 -5.05 -26.69
CA GLU A 426 -27.29 -4.38 -25.99
C GLU A 426 -26.76 -3.41 -24.92
N GLY A 427 -25.69 -3.78 -24.23
CA GLY A 427 -25.03 -2.93 -23.24
C GLY A 427 -24.51 -1.62 -23.85
N VAL A 428 -23.88 -1.71 -25.02
CA VAL A 428 -23.41 -0.55 -25.79
C VAL A 428 -24.58 0.35 -26.23
N LYS A 429 -25.68 -0.23 -26.71
CA LYS A 429 -26.86 0.54 -27.14
C LYS A 429 -27.52 1.29 -25.98
N ILE A 430 -27.63 0.65 -24.81
CA ILE A 430 -28.18 1.26 -23.59
C ILE A 430 -27.27 2.39 -23.09
N ALA A 431 -25.95 2.17 -23.10
CA ALA A 431 -24.98 3.18 -22.70
C ALA A 431 -25.02 4.41 -23.61
N LEU A 432 -25.06 4.22 -24.94
CA LEU A 432 -25.19 5.29 -25.91
C LEU A 432 -26.44 6.15 -25.65
N ASN A 433 -27.61 5.53 -25.53
CA ASN A 433 -28.86 6.26 -25.29
C ASN A 433 -28.83 7.06 -23.99
N LEU A 434 -28.31 6.49 -22.90
CA LEU A 434 -28.21 7.18 -21.60
C LEU A 434 -27.20 8.33 -21.61
N LEU A 435 -26.13 8.23 -22.42
CA LEU A 435 -25.15 9.29 -22.57
C LEU A 435 -25.70 10.46 -23.39
N PHE A 436 -26.51 10.19 -24.42
CA PHE A 436 -27.19 11.23 -25.19
C PHE A 436 -28.24 11.99 -24.37
N ASP A 437 -28.98 11.32 -23.48
CA ASP A 437 -30.01 11.97 -22.65
C ASP A 437 -29.44 12.93 -21.59
N LYS A 438 -28.16 12.80 -21.22
CA LYS A 438 -27.48 13.64 -20.21
C LYS A 438 -26.77 14.87 -20.77
N VAL A 439 -26.71 14.99 -22.09
CA VAL A 439 -26.02 16.06 -22.81
C VAL A 439 -27.03 17.11 -23.31
N ARG A 440 -28.33 16.79 -23.25
CA ARG A 440 -29.42 17.77 -23.19
C ARG A 440 -29.50 18.40 -21.80
#